data_AF-A0A968XLK6-F1
#
_entry.id   AF-A0A968XLK6-F1
#
_cell.length_a   1.000
_cell.length_b   1.000
_cell.length_c   1.000
_cell.angle_alpha   90.00
_cell.angle_beta   90.00
_cell.angle_gamma   90.00
#
_symmetry.space_group_name_H-M   'P 1'
#
loop_
_entity.id
_entity.type
_entity.pdbx_description
1 polymer ?
#
loop_
_entity_poly.entity_id
_entity_poly.type
_entity_poly.pdbx_seq_one_letter_code
_entity_poly.pdbx_strand_id
1 'polypeptide(L)'
;MREIVTTWYLEATDPRTLRPARPAPGFVARQAVVPCPEINRFFYGVVGAAWSWHDRLGWTRADWLRYVQRSELETWIGYHRDTPAGYFELRAGRAGQHTHQNQQS
;
A
#
# COMPACT_ATOMS: atom_id res chain seq x y z
N MET A 1 -25.75 8.83 -7.02
CA MET A 1 -25.13 9.15 -8.32
C MET A 1 -24.08 8.08 -8.58
N ARG A 2 -24.08 7.41 -9.73
CA ARG A 2 -23.06 6.39 -10.06
C ARG A 2 -21.92 7.09 -10.79
N GLU A 3 -20.71 6.92 -10.29
CA GLU A 3 -19.49 7.45 -10.92
C GLU A 3 -18.77 6.32 -11.66
N ILE A 4 -18.36 6.57 -12.90
CA ILE A 4 -17.57 5.63 -13.70
C ILE A 4 -16.10 5.91 -13.40
N VAL A 5 -15.41 4.94 -12.80
CA VAL A 5 -13.98 5.04 -12.48
C VAL A 5 -13.19 4.09 -13.38
N THR A 6 -12.14 4.60 -14.03
CA THR A 6 -11.18 3.77 -14.79
C THR A 6 -9.94 3.55 -13.94
N THR A 7 -9.63 2.28 -13.64
CA THR A 7 -8.44 1.90 -12.87
C THR A 7 -7.39 1.32 -13.79
N TRP A 8 -6.17 1.87 -13.74
CA TRP A 8 -5.00 1.36 -14.45
C TRP A 8 -4.11 0.57 -13.51
N TYR A 9 -3.49 -0.51 -13.99
CA TYR A 9 -2.52 -1.29 -13.22
C TYR A 9 -1.22 -1.45 -14.01
N LEU A 10 -0.11 -1.58 -13.29
CA LEU A 10 1.20 -1.93 -13.82
C LEU A 10 1.57 -3.32 -13.30
N GLU A 11 1.89 -4.25 -14.20
CA GLU A 11 2.29 -5.61 -13.86
C GLU A 11 3.71 -5.88 -14.37
N ALA A 12 4.54 -6.50 -13.52
CA ALA A 12 5.85 -7.03 -13.90
C ALA A 12 5.83 -8.55 -13.77
N THR A 13 5.96 -9.27 -14.88
CA THR A 13 5.81 -10.74 -14.94
C THR A 13 7.13 -11.50 -14.85
N ASP A 14 8.26 -10.82 -15.01
CA ASP A 14 9.59 -11.41 -14.93
C ASP A 14 10.48 -10.59 -13.98
N PRO A 15 10.93 -11.16 -12.85
CA PRO A 15 11.76 -10.44 -11.88
C PRO A 15 13.10 -10.00 -12.46
N ARG A 16 13.58 -10.61 -13.55
CA ARG A 16 14.83 -10.20 -14.22
C ARG A 16 14.70 -8.85 -14.92
N THR A 17 13.47 -8.36 -15.14
CA THR A 17 13.22 -7.03 -15.71
C THR A 17 13.34 -5.91 -14.68
N LEU A 18 13.44 -6.25 -13.39
CA LEU A 18 13.62 -5.27 -12.32
C LEU A 18 14.95 -4.56 -12.48
N ARG A 19 14.88 -3.23 -12.61
CA ARG A 19 16.04 -2.36 -12.64
C ARG A 19 16.23 -1.71 -11.27
N PRO A 20 17.42 -1.78 -10.67
CA PRO A 20 17.69 -1.08 -9.42
C PRO A 20 17.36 0.41 -9.55
N ALA A 21 16.67 0.95 -8.55
CA ALA A 21 16.45 2.38 -8.46
C ALA A 21 17.79 3.10 -8.27
N ARG A 22 17.87 4.35 -8.75
CA ARG A 22 19.01 5.22 -8.41
C ARG A 22 19.00 5.46 -6.89
N PRO A 23 20.15 5.42 -6.21
CA PRO A 23 20.23 5.79 -4.81
C PRO A 23 19.66 7.20 -4.59
N ALA A 24 18.77 7.35 -3.62
CA ALA A 24 18.26 8.63 -3.17
C ALA A 24 18.94 8.97 -1.83
N PRO A 25 19.90 9.92 -1.78
CA PRO A 25 20.63 10.23 -0.56
C PRO A 25 19.69 10.60 0.59
N GLY A 26 19.87 9.96 1.74
CA GLY A 26 19.03 10.18 2.93
C GLY A 26 17.66 9.47 2.87
N PHE A 27 17.37 8.69 1.83
CA PHE A 27 16.17 7.86 1.77
C PHE A 27 16.44 6.45 2.32
N VAL A 28 15.54 5.94 3.15
CA VAL A 28 15.54 4.55 3.63
C VAL A 28 14.12 4.02 3.70
N ALA A 29 13.91 2.79 3.22
CA ALA A 29 12.67 2.06 3.46
C ALA A 29 12.84 1.13 4.66
N ARG A 30 11.90 1.16 5.61
CA ARG A 30 11.88 0.27 6.77
C ARG A 30 10.52 -0.42 6.89
N GLN A 31 10.53 -1.70 7.21
CA GLN A 31 9.31 -2.46 7.45
C GLN A 31 8.71 -2.09 8.82
N ALA A 32 7.41 -1.84 8.86
CA ALA A 32 6.63 -1.73 10.09
C ALA A 32 6.23 -3.16 10.54
N VAL A 33 7.16 -3.84 11.21
CA VAL A 33 7.00 -5.26 11.61
C VAL A 33 5.93 -5.47 12.69
N VAL A 34 5.61 -4.42 13.47
CA VAL A 34 4.51 -4.46 14.43
C VAL A 34 3.25 -3.94 13.73
N PRO A 35 2.18 -4.76 13.61
CA PRO A 35 0.94 -4.31 13.01
C PRO A 35 0.36 -3.09 13.75
N CYS A 36 0.21 -1.97 13.05
CA CYS A 36 -0.31 -0.72 13.61
C CYS A 36 -1.41 -0.13 12.72
N PRO A 37 -2.69 -0.35 13.07
CA PRO A 37 -3.84 0.16 12.33
C PRO A 37 -3.78 1.66 12.03
N GLU A 38 -3.29 2.44 13.00
CA GLU A 38 -3.23 3.89 12.95
C GLU A 38 -2.24 4.38 11.90
N ILE A 39 -1.09 3.71 11.78
CA ILE A 39 -0.06 4.02 10.78
C ILE A 39 -0.59 3.77 9.37
N ASN A 40 -1.18 2.60 9.11
CA ASN A 40 -1.71 2.27 7.79
C ASN A 40 -2.87 3.19 7.41
N ARG A 41 -3.78 3.49 8.36
CA ARG A 41 -4.88 4.42 8.14
C ARG A 41 -4.38 5.83 7.85
N PHE A 42 -3.37 6.31 8.60
CA PHE A 42 -2.77 7.62 8.39
C PHE A 42 -2.19 7.74 6.98
N PHE A 43 -1.33 6.81 6.57
CA PHE A 43 -0.72 6.88 5.25
C PHE A 43 -1.71 6.66 4.11
N TYR A 44 -2.67 5.74 4.26
CA TYR A 44 -3.72 5.55 3.25
C TYR A 44 -4.49 6.85 3.01
N GLY A 45 -4.85 7.57 4.07
CA GLY A 45 -5.52 8.86 3.96
C GLY A 45 -4.62 9.94 3.36
N VAL A 46 -3.44 10.17 3.93
CA VAL A 46 -2.57 11.29 3.53
C VAL A 46 -1.97 11.10 2.14
N VAL A 47 -1.49 9.90 1.83
CA VAL A 47 -0.91 9.60 0.50
C VAL A 47 -2.01 9.40 -0.53
N GLY A 48 -3.07 8.67 -0.16
CA GLY A 48 -4.17 8.33 -1.07
C GLY A 48 -5.11 9.48 -1.40
N ALA A 49 -5.16 10.55 -0.59
CA ALA A 49 -6.02 11.70 -0.85
C ALA A 49 -5.76 12.36 -2.21
N ALA A 50 -4.49 12.42 -2.64
CA ALA A 50 -4.12 12.99 -3.94
C ALA A 50 -4.56 12.11 -5.13
N TRP A 51 -4.90 10.85 -4.88
CA TRP A 51 -5.23 9.83 -5.89
C TRP A 51 -6.67 9.32 -5.77
N SER A 52 -7.52 10.03 -5.03
CA SER A 52 -8.93 9.68 -4.82
C SER A 52 -9.14 8.27 -4.25
N TRP A 53 -8.24 7.82 -3.37
CA TRP A 53 -8.40 6.55 -2.67
C TRP A 53 -9.47 6.67 -1.59
N HIS A 54 -10.65 6.11 -1.84
CA HIS A 54 -11.78 6.19 -0.92
C HIS A 54 -12.16 4.85 -0.27
N ASP A 55 -11.75 3.71 -0.86
CA ASP A 55 -12.21 2.36 -0.50
C ASP A 55 -12.06 2.01 0.99
N ARG A 56 -10.99 2.47 1.64
CA ARG A 56 -10.69 2.14 3.04
C ARG A 56 -10.92 3.31 4.00
N LEU A 57 -11.45 4.44 3.54
CA LEU A 57 -11.70 5.60 4.43
C LEU A 57 -12.82 5.33 5.44
N GLY A 58 -13.79 4.48 5.08
CA GLY A 58 -14.88 4.08 5.97
C GLY A 58 -14.56 2.94 6.94
N TRP A 59 -13.36 2.34 6.85
CA TRP A 59 -13.00 1.20 7.69
C TRP A 59 -12.88 1.57 9.17
N THR A 60 -13.42 0.70 10.02
CA THR A 60 -13.25 0.86 11.47
C THR A 60 -11.80 0.52 11.86
N ARG A 61 -11.41 0.91 13.08
CA ARG A 61 -10.12 0.49 13.65
C ARG A 61 -9.96 -1.03 13.65
N ALA A 62 -11.04 -1.79 13.90
CA ALA A 62 -11.02 -3.24 13.91
C ALA A 62 -10.80 -3.84 12.51
N ASP A 63 -11.35 -3.21 11.47
CA ASP A 63 -11.13 -3.62 10.08
C ASP A 63 -9.68 -3.39 9.66
N TRP A 64 -9.13 -2.21 10.01
CA TRP A 64 -7.71 -1.92 9.83
C TRP A 64 -6.83 -2.94 10.58
N LEU A 65 -7.13 -3.25 11.83
CA LEU A 65 -6.37 -4.24 12.61
C LEU A 65 -6.38 -5.62 11.96
N ARG A 66 -7.56 -6.10 11.59
CA ARG A 66 -7.72 -7.39 10.88
C ARG A 66 -6.96 -7.42 9.56
N TYR A 67 -6.87 -6.29 8.89
CA TYR A 67 -6.13 -6.14 7.65
C TYR A 67 -4.62 -6.20 7.88
N VAL A 68 -4.09 -5.42 8.81
CA VAL A 68 -2.64 -5.31 9.03
C VAL A 68 -2.03 -6.52 9.75
N GLN A 69 -2.84 -7.34 10.40
CA GLN A 69 -2.41 -8.58 11.06
C GLN A 69 -2.27 -9.78 10.12
N ARG A 70 -2.60 -9.63 8.84
CA ARG A 70 -2.47 -10.69 7.84
C ARG A 70 -1.01 -11.06 7.65
N SER A 71 -0.69 -12.34 7.82
CA SER A 71 0.69 -12.86 7.70
C SER A 71 1.30 -12.64 6.31
N GLU A 72 0.45 -12.52 5.29
CA GLU A 72 0.86 -12.27 3.92
C GLU A 72 1.09 -10.77 3.62
N LEU A 73 0.73 -9.86 4.54
CA LEU A 73 0.84 -8.42 4.32
C LEU A 73 2.08 -7.86 5.03
N GLU A 74 2.91 -7.16 4.28
CA GLU A 74 4.01 -6.36 4.81
C GLU A 74 3.75 -4.88 4.57
N THR A 75 3.90 -4.07 5.61
CA THR A 75 3.84 -2.61 5.50
C THR A 75 5.25 -2.05 5.54
N TRP A 76 5.59 -1.21 4.55
CA TRP A 76 6.89 -0.57 4.43
C TRP A 76 6.73 0.95 4.40
N ILE A 77 7.56 1.65 5.16
CA ILE A 77 7.55 3.12 5.25
C ILE A 77 8.86 3.65 4.68
N GLY A 78 8.77 4.58 3.74
CA GLY A 78 9.90 5.35 3.24
C GLY A 78 10.17 6.55 4.13
N TYR A 79 11.42 6.75 4.52
CA TYR A 79 11.88 7.90 5.30
C TYR A 79 12.90 8.67 4.48
N HIS A 80 12.77 10.00 4.43
CA HIS A 80 13.81 10.89 3.93
C HIS A 80 14.32 11.73 5.09
N ARG A 81 15.59 11.53 5.48
CA ARG A 81 16.23 12.19 6.64
C ARG A 81 15.33 12.08 7.90
N ASP A 82 14.95 10.85 8.23
CA ASP A 82 14.10 10.47 9.37
C ASP A 82 12.65 10.99 9.34
N THR A 83 12.26 11.74 8.32
CA THR A 83 10.87 12.16 8.10
C THR A 83 10.14 11.15 7.21
N PRO A 84 8.96 10.64 7.58
CA PRO A 84 8.19 9.77 6.69
C PRO A 84 7.82 10.48 5.39
N ALA A 85 8.14 9.84 4.26
CA ALA A 85 7.94 10.36 2.91
C ALA A 85 6.87 9.60 2.12
N GLY A 86 6.45 8.43 2.60
CA GLY A 86 5.44 7.60 1.96
C GLY A 86 5.44 6.18 2.49
N TYR A 87 4.57 5.34 1.96
CA TYR A 87 4.47 3.94 2.34
C TYR A 87 4.06 3.07 1.15
N PHE A 88 4.30 1.77 1.26
CA PHE A 88 3.74 0.77 0.35
C PHE A 88 3.44 -0.52 1.12
N GLU A 89 2.55 -1.33 0.55
CA GLU A 89 2.14 -2.61 1.10
C GLU A 89 2.57 -3.72 0.11
N LEU A 90 3.31 -4.72 0.58
CA LEU A 90 3.59 -5.93 -0.19
C LEU A 90 2.66 -7.04 0.28
N ARG A 91 2.19 -7.85 -0.66
CA ARG A 91 1.37 -9.02 -0.36
C ARG A 91 2.02 -10.27 -0.93
N ALA A 92 2.29 -11.24 -0.08
CA ALA A 92 2.70 -12.57 -0.52
C ALA A 92 1.51 -13.27 -1.18
N GLY A 93 1.56 -13.42 -2.49
CA GLY A 93 0.56 -14.13 -3.29
C GLY A 93 1.24 -14.98 -4.36
N ARG A 94 0.56 -16.03 -4.83
CA ARG A 94 1.02 -16.79 -5.99
C ARG A 94 1.07 -15.84 -7.19
N ALA A 95 2.23 -15.75 -7.85
CA ALA A 95 2.38 -14.98 -9.09
C ALA A 95 1.23 -15.35 -10.06
N GLY A 96 0.41 -14.36 -10.44
CA GLY A 96 -0.72 -14.53 -11.36
C GLY A 96 -2.13 -14.52 -10.74
N GLN A 97 -2.30 -14.33 -9.43
CA GLN A 97 -3.63 -14.10 -8.83
C GLN A 97 -3.80 -12.65 -8.36
N HIS A 98 -3.93 -11.72 -9.31
CA HIS A 98 -4.56 -10.43 -9.02
C HIS A 98 -6.05 -10.66 -8.80
N THR A 99 -6.44 -11.03 -7.58
CA THR A 99 -7.86 -11.00 -7.20
C THR A 99 -8.28 -9.55 -7.10
N HIS A 100 -8.86 -9.01 -8.18
CA HIS A 100 -9.58 -7.75 -8.15
C HIS A 100 -10.82 -7.95 -7.26
N GLN A 101 -10.67 -7.71 -5.95
CA GLN A 101 -11.82 -7.46 -5.10
C GLN A 101 -12.33 -6.07 -5.46
N ASN A 102 -13.24 -6.03 -6.44
CA ASN A 102 -14.01 -4.85 -6.77
C ASN A 102 -14.95 -4.57 -5.58
N GLN A 103 -14.49 -3.81 -4.61
CA GLN A 103 -15.33 -3.30 -3.51
C GLN A 103 -15.96 -1.98 -3.95
N GLN A 104 -16.83 -2.06 -4.96
CA GLN A 104 -17.80 -1.02 -5.26
C GLN A 104 -19.17 -1.55 -4.78
N SER A 105 -19.72 -0.91 -3.75
CA SER A 105 -21.15 -0.92 -3.46
C SER A 105 -21.67 0.50 -3.61
#